data_AF-A0A395LNX5-F1
#
_entry.id   AF-A0A395LNX5-F1
#
_cell.length_a   1.000
_cell.length_b   1.000
_cell.length_c   1.000
_cell.angle_alpha   90.00
_cell.angle_beta   90.00
_cell.angle_gamma   90.00
#
_symmetry.space_group_name_H-M   'P 1'
#
loop_
_entity.id
_entity.type
_entity.pdbx_description
1 polymer ?
#
loop_
_entity_poly.entity_id
_entity_poly.type
_entity_poly.pdbx_seq_one_letter_code
_entity_poly.pdbx_strand_id
1 'polypeptide(L)'
;MVQISALLPAPAILAGFARKSPTFSVGEEPDAPSANVPQQPAVQPGQPLGSVQMLVTLAAYDPDRERRRQMAEQGSDGLDELEALQVELVAGAPTPERLEQLAEWVAQVEQPADPVLAEILAEIELRVRVELAKFDIEV
;
A
#
# COMPACT_ATOMS: atom_id res chain seq x y z
N MET A 1 -37.58 1.14 -40.29
CA MET A 1 -36.58 0.72 -41.29
C MET A 1 -35.31 0.40 -40.51
N VAL A 2 -34.97 -0.89 -40.43
CA VAL A 2 -33.91 -1.46 -39.58
C VAL A 2 -32.61 -1.51 -40.38
N GLN A 3 -31.49 -1.04 -39.81
CA GLN A 3 -30.14 -1.33 -40.30
C GLN A 3 -29.36 -1.88 -39.11
N ILE A 4 -29.26 -3.21 -39.07
CA ILE A 4 -28.40 -3.97 -38.16
C ILE A 4 -27.08 -4.17 -38.90
N SER A 5 -26.04 -3.46 -38.48
CA SER A 5 -24.68 -3.75 -38.91
C SER A 5 -24.15 -4.93 -38.11
N ALA A 6 -23.97 -6.05 -38.80
CA ALA A 6 -23.24 -7.21 -38.31
C ALA A 6 -21.75 -7.09 -38.63
N LEU A 7 -20.97 -7.94 -37.95
CA LEU A 7 -19.73 -8.59 -38.42
C LEU A 7 -18.39 -7.93 -38.08
N LEU A 8 -17.75 -8.38 -36.98
CA LEU A 8 -16.65 -9.35 -37.03
C LEU A 8 -16.19 -9.74 -35.58
N PRO A 9 -15.92 -11.03 -35.28
CA PRO A 9 -15.31 -11.43 -34.01
C PRO A 9 -13.81 -11.81 -34.11
N ALA A 10 -13.06 -11.44 -33.05
CA ALA A 10 -11.89 -12.10 -32.45
C ALA A 10 -10.55 -12.16 -33.27
N PRO A 11 -9.35 -12.40 -32.67
CA PRO A 11 -9.10 -13.25 -31.50
C PRO A 11 -8.23 -12.68 -30.36
N ALA A 12 -8.46 -13.22 -29.17
CA ALA A 12 -7.57 -13.19 -28.03
C ALA A 12 -6.28 -13.98 -28.32
N ILE A 13 -5.12 -13.38 -28.06
CA ILE A 13 -3.84 -14.09 -28.02
C ILE A 13 -3.46 -14.28 -26.55
N LEU A 14 -3.72 -15.49 -26.06
CA LEU A 14 -3.15 -16.06 -24.85
C LEU A 14 -1.63 -16.22 -25.05
N ALA A 15 -0.83 -15.34 -24.46
CA ALA A 15 0.60 -15.57 -24.31
C ALA A 15 0.83 -16.34 -23.00
N GLY A 16 1.00 -17.67 -23.13
CA GLY A 16 1.36 -18.56 -22.03
C GLY A 16 2.76 -18.25 -21.49
N PHE A 17 2.84 -18.02 -20.18
CA PHE A 17 4.10 -17.96 -19.44
C PHE A 17 4.71 -19.37 -19.39
N ALA A 18 5.73 -19.62 -20.22
CA ALA A 18 6.49 -20.85 -20.18
C ALA A 18 7.36 -20.89 -18.91
N ARG A 19 6.98 -21.74 -17.95
CA ARG A 19 7.73 -22.00 -16.72
C ARG A 19 8.95 -22.87 -17.06
N LYS A 20 10.15 -22.31 -16.97
CA LYS A 20 11.42 -23.03 -17.17
C LYS A 20 11.88 -23.66 -15.85
N SER A 21 11.83 -24.99 -15.75
CA SER A 21 12.44 -25.75 -14.66
C SER A 21 13.93 -26.00 -14.94
N PRO A 22 14.83 -25.89 -13.95
CA PRO A 22 16.22 -26.25 -14.12
C PRO A 22 16.41 -27.76 -14.05
N THR A 23 17.10 -28.30 -15.04
CA THR A 23 17.59 -29.68 -15.11
C THR A 23 18.76 -29.86 -14.14
N PHE A 24 18.65 -30.86 -13.27
CA PHE A 24 19.73 -31.33 -12.40
C PHE A 24 20.69 -32.20 -13.22
N SER A 25 21.95 -31.78 -13.34
CA SER A 25 23.03 -32.57 -13.91
C SER A 25 24.07 -32.84 -12.82
N VAL A 26 24.22 -34.12 -12.48
CA VAL A 26 25.34 -34.69 -11.74
C VAL A 26 26.34 -35.19 -12.77
N GLY A 27 27.61 -34.82 -12.60
CA GLY A 27 28.70 -35.46 -13.33
C GLY A 27 29.86 -34.52 -13.64
N GLU A 28 31.03 -35.01 -13.28
CA GLU A 28 32.37 -34.61 -13.72
C GLU A 28 33.00 -33.34 -13.14
N GLU A 29 33.95 -33.62 -12.26
CA GLU A 29 35.09 -32.80 -11.86
C GLU A 29 35.99 -32.49 -13.07
N PRO A 30 36.30 -31.22 -13.36
CA PRO A 30 37.45 -30.86 -14.16
C PRO A 30 38.50 -30.18 -13.28
N ASP A 31 39.68 -30.77 -13.31
CA ASP A 31 41.01 -30.23 -13.08
C ASP A 31 41.05 -28.68 -12.93
N ALA A 32 41.46 -28.21 -11.75
CA ALA A 32 41.47 -26.80 -11.39
C ALA A 32 42.76 -26.10 -11.86
N PRO A 33 42.72 -25.17 -12.84
CA PRO A 33 43.77 -24.16 -12.94
C PRO A 33 43.55 -23.14 -11.82
N SER A 34 44.65 -22.76 -11.16
CA SER A 34 44.68 -21.81 -10.04
C SER A 34 43.85 -20.56 -10.31
N ALA A 35 42.68 -20.46 -9.67
CA ALA A 35 41.92 -19.22 -9.60
C ALA A 35 42.58 -18.32 -8.55
N ASN A 36 43.17 -17.22 -9.01
CA ASN A 36 43.55 -16.10 -8.16
C ASN A 36 42.26 -15.58 -7.50
N VAL A 37 42.03 -15.95 -6.23
CA VAL A 37 40.92 -15.44 -5.44
C VAL A 37 41.14 -13.94 -5.26
N PRO A 38 40.24 -13.05 -5.72
CA PRO A 38 40.30 -11.66 -5.31
C PRO A 38 40.17 -11.63 -3.79
N GLN A 39 41.24 -11.26 -3.09
CA GLN A 39 41.21 -11.02 -1.66
C GLN A 39 40.11 -10.00 -1.38
N GLN A 40 39.03 -10.45 -0.75
CA GLN A 40 38.05 -9.54 -0.17
C GLN A 40 38.80 -8.67 0.84
N PRO A 41 38.67 -7.34 0.80
CA PRO A 41 39.37 -6.46 1.73
C PRO A 41 38.98 -6.84 3.17
N ALA A 42 39.99 -7.17 3.97
CA ALA A 42 39.81 -7.50 5.37
C ALA A 42 39.17 -6.30 6.09
N VAL A 43 38.05 -6.55 6.76
CA VAL A 43 37.35 -5.55 7.56
C VAL A 43 38.20 -5.24 8.78
N GLN A 44 38.79 -4.04 8.81
CA GLN A 44 39.62 -3.60 9.94
C GLN A 44 38.73 -3.28 11.15
N PRO A 45 39.07 -3.78 12.36
CA PRO A 45 38.34 -3.45 13.57
C PRO A 45 38.58 -1.98 13.92
N GLY A 46 37.54 -1.15 13.80
CA GLY A 46 37.60 0.29 14.12
C GLY A 46 36.84 1.22 13.18
N GLN A 47 36.24 0.72 12.09
CA GLN A 47 35.32 1.54 11.29
C GLN A 47 34.00 1.74 12.06
N PRO A 48 33.48 2.99 12.17
CA PRO A 48 32.21 3.23 12.82
C PRO A 48 31.09 2.63 11.97
N LEU A 49 30.67 1.40 12.30
CA LEU A 49 29.56 0.70 11.66
C LEU A 49 28.27 1.55 11.63
N GLY A 50 28.13 2.51 12.56
CA GLY A 50 27.02 3.45 12.60
C GLY A 50 26.93 4.43 11.42
N SER A 51 28.05 4.83 10.79
CA SER A 51 27.99 5.82 9.69
C SER A 51 27.50 5.21 8.39
N VAL A 52 27.93 3.98 8.06
CA VAL A 52 27.46 3.27 6.87
C VAL A 52 26.00 2.84 7.05
N GLN A 53 25.61 2.35 8.23
CA GLN A 53 24.21 1.99 8.51
C GLN A 53 23.28 3.22 8.42
N MET A 54 23.71 4.39 8.88
CA MET A 54 22.95 5.64 8.75
C MET A 54 22.80 6.08 7.29
N LEU A 55 23.86 5.96 6.47
CA LEU A 55 23.80 6.26 5.04
C LEU A 55 22.89 5.30 4.27
N VAL A 56 22.91 4.00 4.62
CA VAL A 56 21.99 3.00 4.05
C VAL A 56 20.54 3.34 4.41
N THR A 57 20.27 3.70 5.66
CA THR A 57 18.91 4.12 6.08
C THR A 57 18.45 5.38 5.36
N LEU A 58 19.33 6.38 5.17
CA LEU A 58 19.00 7.61 4.45
C LEU A 58 18.76 7.35 2.95
N ALA A 59 19.52 6.44 2.34
CA ALA A 59 19.30 6.04 0.94
C ALA A 59 18.00 5.22 0.75
N ALA A 60 17.55 4.52 1.79
CA ALA A 60 16.29 3.80 1.80
C ALA A 60 15.08 4.69 2.17
N TYR A 61 15.31 5.95 2.57
CA TYR A 61 14.24 6.88 2.93
C TYR A 61 13.54 7.41 1.66
N ASP A 62 12.26 7.08 1.55
CA ASP A 62 11.37 7.56 0.50
C ASP A 62 10.24 8.39 1.15
N PRO A 63 10.30 9.73 1.09
CA PRO A 63 9.30 10.59 1.73
C PRO A 63 7.91 10.45 1.12
N ASP A 64 7.80 10.08 -0.16
CA ASP A 64 6.50 9.91 -0.82
C ASP A 64 5.85 8.58 -0.42
N ARG A 65 6.65 7.54 -0.23
CA ARG A 65 6.16 6.29 0.38
C ARG A 65 5.67 6.52 1.81
N GLU A 66 6.42 7.27 2.60
CA GLU A 66 6.06 7.56 4.00
C GLU A 66 4.80 8.43 4.10
N ARG A 67 4.66 9.46 3.24
CA ARG A 67 3.43 10.25 3.15
C ARG A 67 2.23 9.39 2.76
N ARG A 68 2.36 8.50 1.77
CA ARG A 68 1.29 7.58 1.40
C ARG A 68 0.91 6.63 2.54
N ARG A 69 1.88 6.14 3.32
CA ARG A 69 1.63 5.32 4.51
C ARG A 69 0.80 6.07 5.54
N GLN A 70 1.19 7.29 5.87
CA GLN A 70 0.47 8.13 6.85
C GLN A 70 -0.97 8.43 6.41
N MET A 71 -1.18 8.73 5.12
CA MET A 71 -2.53 8.95 4.58
C MET A 71 -3.38 7.67 4.58
N ALA A 72 -2.76 6.52 4.31
CA ALA A 72 -3.45 5.24 4.42
C ALA A 72 -3.86 4.92 5.87
N GLU A 73 -2.99 5.25 6.85
CA GLU A 73 -3.29 5.14 8.27
C GLU A 73 -4.44 6.06 8.68
N GLN A 74 -4.45 7.30 8.21
CA GLN A 74 -5.58 8.21 8.42
C GLN A 74 -6.89 7.64 7.87
N GLY A 75 -6.86 6.97 6.71
CA GLY A 75 -8.02 6.28 6.16
C GLY A 75 -8.47 5.09 7.01
N SER A 76 -7.52 4.31 7.54
CA SER A 76 -7.81 3.23 8.49
C SER A 76 -8.45 3.75 9.77
N ASP A 77 -7.94 4.84 10.34
CA ASP A 77 -8.52 5.46 11.53
C ASP A 77 -9.99 5.86 11.28
N GLY A 78 -10.31 6.42 10.11
CA GLY A 78 -11.69 6.76 9.75
C GLY A 78 -12.61 5.54 9.63
N LEU A 79 -12.10 4.40 9.14
CA LEU A 79 -12.83 3.14 9.09
C LEU A 79 -13.06 2.56 10.50
N ASP A 80 -12.06 2.62 11.37
CA ASP A 80 -12.16 2.15 12.75
C ASP A 80 -13.19 2.97 13.54
N GLU A 81 -13.24 4.29 13.33
CA GLU A 81 -14.25 5.18 13.92
C GLU A 81 -15.68 4.87 13.42
N LEU A 82 -15.83 4.55 12.13
CA LEU A 82 -17.11 4.10 11.56
C LEU A 82 -17.55 2.75 12.13
N GLU A 83 -16.61 1.81 12.32
CA GLU A 83 -16.91 0.52 12.94
C GLU A 83 -17.33 0.70 14.40
N ALA A 84 -16.63 1.55 15.16
CA ALA A 84 -16.98 1.87 16.53
C ALA A 84 -18.37 2.51 16.64
N LEU A 85 -18.69 3.45 15.74
CA LEU A 85 -20.04 4.02 15.62
C LEU A 85 -21.09 2.93 15.39
N GLN A 86 -20.82 1.99 14.47
CA GLN A 86 -21.74 0.90 14.18
C GLN A 86 -21.99 0.01 15.41
N VAL A 87 -20.94 -0.30 16.19
CA VAL A 87 -21.06 -1.07 17.43
C VAL A 87 -21.95 -0.35 18.45
N GLU A 88 -21.77 0.96 18.63
CA GLU A 88 -22.59 1.77 19.54
C GLU A 88 -24.06 1.86 19.07
N LEU A 89 -24.29 1.95 17.76
CA LEU A 89 -25.64 1.93 17.19
C LEU A 89 -26.36 0.59 17.41
N VAL A 90 -25.64 -0.52 17.33
CA VAL A 90 -26.19 -1.84 17.69
C VAL A 90 -26.53 -1.90 19.19
N ALA A 91 -25.78 -1.21 20.04
CA ALA A 91 -26.06 -1.09 21.47
C ALA A 91 -27.22 -0.13 21.80
N GLY A 92 -27.57 0.77 20.87
CA GLY A 92 -28.82 1.54 20.87
C GLY A 92 -28.69 2.99 20.43
N ALA A 93 -27.60 3.67 20.79
CA ALA A 93 -27.35 5.06 20.41
C ALA A 93 -25.84 5.36 20.47
N PRO A 94 -25.32 6.22 19.58
CA PRO A 94 -23.92 6.62 19.62
C PRO A 94 -23.66 7.62 20.75
N THR A 95 -22.45 7.60 21.28
CA THR A 95 -21.97 8.59 22.24
C THR A 95 -21.70 9.93 21.54
N PRO A 96 -21.93 11.08 22.20
CA PRO A 96 -21.56 12.39 21.65
C PRO A 96 -20.08 12.47 21.27
N GLU A 97 -19.21 11.89 22.10
CA GLU A 97 -17.77 11.86 21.89
C GLU A 97 -17.38 11.11 20.60
N ARG A 98 -18.14 10.07 20.22
CA ARG A 98 -17.94 9.34 18.94
C ARG A 98 -18.25 10.22 17.74
N LEU A 99 -19.37 10.94 17.81
CA LEU A 99 -19.77 11.85 16.73
C LEU A 99 -18.78 13.01 16.58
N GLU A 100 -18.25 13.52 17.70
CA GLU A 100 -17.19 14.53 17.70
C GLU A 100 -15.88 14.02 17.08
N GLN A 101 -15.45 12.79 17.40
CA GLN A 101 -14.25 12.18 16.80
C GLN A 101 -14.37 12.03 15.28
N LEU A 102 -15.53 11.59 14.78
CA LEU A 102 -15.79 11.50 13.34
C LEU A 102 -15.80 12.88 12.67
N ALA A 103 -16.39 13.90 13.32
CA ALA A 103 -16.37 15.27 12.82
C ALA A 103 -14.95 15.85 12.75
N GLU A 104 -14.15 15.60 13.78
CA GLU A 104 -12.75 16.01 13.83
C GLU A 104 -11.91 15.28 12.76
N TRP A 105 -12.15 13.98 12.56
CA TRP A 105 -11.49 13.22 11.51
C TRP A 105 -11.75 13.82 10.12
N VAL A 106 -13.00 14.20 9.80
CA VAL A 106 -13.32 14.89 8.54
C VAL A 106 -12.62 16.25 8.43
N ALA A 107 -12.49 16.99 9.52
CA ALA A 107 -11.78 18.27 9.51
C ALA A 107 -10.27 18.12 9.28
N GLN A 108 -9.70 16.96 9.60
CA GLN A 108 -8.26 16.69 9.51
C GLN A 108 -7.87 15.88 8.25
N VAL A 109 -8.82 15.22 7.58
CA VAL A 109 -8.51 14.37 6.41
C VAL A 109 -7.94 15.19 5.27
N GLU A 110 -6.76 14.78 4.78
CA GLU A 110 -6.11 15.41 3.64
C GLU A 110 -6.27 14.56 2.38
N GLN A 111 -6.37 15.20 1.21
CA GLN A 111 -6.39 14.48 -0.06
C GLN A 111 -4.97 14.11 -0.50
N PRO A 112 -4.66 12.80 -0.65
CA PRO A 112 -3.34 12.34 -1.07
C PRO A 112 -3.10 12.59 -2.56
N ALA A 113 -1.83 12.67 -2.95
CA ALA A 113 -1.43 12.81 -4.35
C ALA A 113 -1.63 11.53 -5.18
N ASP A 114 -1.69 10.37 -4.53
CA ASP A 114 -1.98 9.10 -5.19
C ASP A 114 -3.48 9.04 -5.52
N PRO A 115 -3.87 9.01 -6.81
CA PRO A 115 -5.27 9.13 -7.20
C PRO A 115 -6.15 7.99 -6.67
N VAL A 116 -5.59 6.78 -6.53
CA VAL A 116 -6.36 5.63 -6.02
C VAL A 116 -6.63 5.79 -4.53
N LEU A 117 -5.62 6.23 -3.76
CA LEU A 117 -5.81 6.49 -2.33
C LEU A 117 -6.75 7.68 -2.11
N ALA A 118 -6.70 8.69 -2.97
CA ALA A 118 -7.58 9.86 -2.89
C ALA A 118 -9.04 9.50 -3.09
N GLU A 119 -9.32 8.64 -4.08
CA GLU A 119 -10.67 8.12 -4.32
C GLU A 119 -11.19 7.35 -3.09
N ILE A 120 -10.38 6.46 -2.53
CA ILE A 120 -10.75 5.69 -1.33
C ILE A 120 -11.02 6.61 -0.13
N LEU A 121 -10.13 7.57 0.14
CA LEU A 121 -10.32 8.51 1.26
C LEU A 121 -11.56 9.38 1.06
N ALA A 122 -11.84 9.82 -0.17
CA ALA A 122 -13.05 10.58 -0.48
C ALA A 122 -14.33 9.75 -0.28
N GLU A 123 -14.31 8.44 -0.59
CA GLU A 123 -15.44 7.55 -0.30
C GLU A 123 -15.66 7.36 1.20
N ILE A 124 -14.59 7.21 1.98
CA ILE A 124 -14.66 7.12 3.45
C ILE A 124 -15.20 8.43 4.02
N GLU A 125 -14.66 9.58 3.61
CA GLU A 125 -15.10 10.92 4.03
C GLU A 125 -16.58 11.16 3.71
N LEU A 126 -17.02 10.79 2.51
CA LEU A 126 -18.44 10.86 2.15
C LEU A 126 -19.29 10.02 3.09
N ARG A 127 -18.85 8.81 3.43
CA ARG A 127 -19.59 7.95 4.36
C ARG A 127 -19.67 8.56 5.75
N VAL A 128 -18.56 9.08 6.28
CA VAL A 128 -18.53 9.76 7.58
C VAL A 128 -19.51 10.94 7.60
N ARG A 129 -19.48 11.81 6.59
CA ARG A 129 -20.43 12.93 6.46
C ARG A 129 -21.88 12.47 6.46
N VAL A 130 -22.19 11.41 5.71
CA VAL A 130 -23.54 10.85 5.67
C VAL A 130 -23.97 10.28 7.01
N GLU A 131 -23.07 9.60 7.73
CA GLU A 131 -23.36 9.10 9.08
C GLU A 131 -23.62 10.26 10.06
N LEU A 132 -22.78 11.29 10.08
CA LEU A 132 -22.97 12.48 10.91
C LEU A 132 -24.30 13.20 10.60
N ALA A 133 -24.66 13.32 9.32
CA ALA A 133 -25.90 13.95 8.89
C ALA A 133 -27.16 13.21 9.40
N LYS A 134 -27.08 11.91 9.70
CA LYS A 134 -28.21 11.19 10.33
C LYS A 134 -28.52 11.67 11.74
N PHE A 135 -27.59 12.39 12.36
CA PHE A 135 -27.70 13.00 13.69
C PHE A 135 -27.78 14.53 13.62
N ASP A 136 -28.13 15.10 12.47
CA ASP A 136 -28.22 16.54 12.22
C ASP A 136 -26.90 17.30 12.45
N ILE A 137 -25.76 16.64 12.20
CA ILE A 137 -24.41 17.23 12.26
C ILE A 137 -23.88 17.45 10.83
N GLU A 138 -23.50 18.68 10.51
CA GLU A 138 -22.92 19.08 9.21
C GLU A 138 -21.44 19.44 9.39
N VAL A 139 -20.57 18.89 8.52
CA VAL A 139 -19.10 19.10 8.51
C VAL A 139 -18.53 19.28 7.11
#